data_AF-A0A251T1A7-F1
#
_entry.id   AF-A0A251T1A7-F1
#
_cell.length_a   1.000
_cell.length_b   1.000
_cell.length_c   1.000
_cell.angle_alpha   90.00
_cell.angle_beta   90.00
_cell.angle_gamma   90.00
#
_symmetry.space_group_name_H-M   'P 1'
#
loop_
_entity.id
_entity.type
_entity.pdbx_description
1 polymer ?
#
loop_
_entity_poly.entity_id
_entity_poly.type
_entity_poly.pdbx_seq_one_letter_code
_entity_poly.pdbx_strand_id
1 'polypeptide(L)' 'MAHWAHERFKVPRGFIRWSKKFPLTTSGKLRRDQLKSEVMLHLKLISSSL' A
#
# COMPACT_ATOMS: atom_id res chain seq x y z
N MET A 1 -23.53 -3.71 -27.89
CA MET A 1 -22.22 -3.05 -28.05
C MET A 1 -21.63 -2.85 -26.66
N ALA A 2 -20.53 -3.54 -26.33
CA ALA A 2 -19.93 -3.46 -25.00
C ALA A 2 -18.99 -2.24 -24.92
N HIS A 3 -19.38 -1.23 -24.15
CA HIS A 3 -18.51 -0.13 -23.75
C HIS A 3 -17.51 -0.66 -22.69
N TRP A 4 -16.38 -1.19 -23.14
CA TRP A 4 -15.23 -1.36 -22.26
C TRP A 4 -14.52 -0.02 -22.13
N ALA A 5 -14.63 0.60 -20.97
CA ALA A 5 -13.85 1.78 -20.63
C ALA A 5 -12.36 1.41 -20.67
N HIS A 6 -11.60 2.05 -21.57
CA HIS A 6 -10.14 2.02 -21.56
C HIS A 6 -9.66 2.79 -20.32
N GLU A 7 -9.64 2.13 -19.15
CA GLU A 7 -9.03 2.72 -17.96
C GLU A 7 -7.51 2.86 -18.20
N ARG A 8 -7.00 4.10 -18.07
CA ARG A 8 -5.56 4.37 -18.02
C ARG A 8 -4.88 3.42 -17.04
N PHE A 9 -3.70 2.93 -17.41
CA PHE A 9 -2.85 2.14 -16.52
C PHE A 9 -2.65 2.89 -15.19
N LYS A 10 -2.95 2.22 -14.08
CA LYS A 10 -2.84 2.81 -12.73
C LYS A 10 -1.37 2.77 -12.28
N VAL A 11 -0.58 3.77 -12.69
CA VAL A 11 0.80 3.95 -12.21
C VAL A 11 0.78 4.63 -10.83
N PRO A 12 1.39 4.05 -9.78
CA PRO A 12 1.61 4.74 -8.52
C PRO A 12 2.53 5.95 -8.71
N ARG A 13 2.14 7.11 -8.15
CA ARG A 13 2.94 8.35 -8.22
C ARG A 13 3.89 8.55 -7.03
N GLY A 14 3.84 7.66 -6.04
CA GLY A 14 4.62 7.78 -4.82
C GLY A 14 4.86 6.42 -4.19
N PHE A 15 5.99 6.32 -3.49
CA PHE A 15 6.46 5.10 -2.84
C PHE A 15 6.94 5.44 -1.42
N ILE A 16 6.75 4.51 -0.50
CA ILE A 16 7.25 4.62 0.88
C ILE A 16 8.43 3.68 1.00
N ARG A 17 9.57 4.18 1.47
CA ARG A 17 10.70 3.32 1.81
C ARG A 17 10.33 2.46 3.01
N TRP A 18 10.18 1.16 2.79
CA TRP A 18 9.90 0.21 3.85
C TRP A 18 11.21 -0.32 4.45
N SER A 19 11.46 -0.03 5.72
CA SER A 19 12.72 -0.37 6.41
C SER A 19 12.63 -1.60 7.31
N LYS A 20 11.43 -2.18 7.47
CA LYS A 20 11.17 -3.33 8.35
C LYS A 20 10.73 -4.56 7.55
N LYS A 21 10.72 -5.72 8.19
CA LYS A 21 10.25 -6.96 7.55
C LYS A 21 8.76 -6.85 7.20
N PHE A 22 8.37 -7.44 6.07
CA PHE A 22 6.96 -7.52 5.72
C PHE A 22 6.22 -8.46 6.68
N PRO A 23 4.97 -8.13 7.06
CA PRO A 23 4.16 -9.02 7.86
C PRO A 23 3.71 -10.19 6.99
N LEU A 24 4.19 -11.40 7.28
CA LEU A 24 3.85 -12.61 6.52
C LEU A 24 2.94 -13.55 7.32
N THR A 25 2.18 -14.38 6.62
CA THR A 25 1.53 -15.57 7.18
C THR A 25 2.60 -16.64 7.44
N THR A 26 2.23 -17.70 8.16
CA THR A 26 3.11 -18.87 8.36
C THR A 26 3.57 -19.49 7.03
N SER A 27 2.73 -19.41 6.01
CA SER A 27 3.05 -19.85 4.63
C SER A 27 3.84 -18.82 3.80
N GLY A 28 4.23 -17.68 4.37
CA GLY A 28 5.02 -16.65 3.68
C GLY A 28 4.20 -15.66 2.84
N LYS A 29 2.87 -15.70 2.87
CA LYS A 29 2.03 -14.74 2.14
C LYS A 29 1.97 -13.41 2.88
N LEU A 30 1.96 -12.29 2.16
CA LEU A 30 1.85 -10.97 2.77
C LEU A 30 0.48 -10.78 3.46
N ARG A 31 0.51 -10.38 4.73
CA ARG A 31 -0.68 -9.92 5.48
C ARG A 31 -1.01 -8.48 5.08
N ARG A 32 -1.74 -8.33 3.98
CA ARG A 32 -2.04 -7.03 3.35
C ARG A 32 -2.73 -6.04 4.30
N ASP A 33 -3.68 -6.49 5.12
CA ASP A 33 -4.44 -5.61 6.01
C ASP A 33 -3.57 -5.05 7.14
N GLN A 34 -2.69 -5.88 7.69
CA GLN A 34 -1.71 -5.44 8.67
C GLN A 34 -0.75 -4.41 8.05
N LEU A 35 -0.20 -4.71 6.88
CA LEU A 35 0.67 -3.76 6.16
C LEU A 35 -0.05 -2.44 5.89
N LYS A 36 -1.32 -2.49 5.45
CA LYS A 36 -2.13 -1.30 5.17
C LYS A 36 -2.32 -0.44 6.43
N SER A 37 -2.66 -1.06 7.55
CA SER A 37 -2.80 -0.36 8.84
C SER A 37 -1.50 0.34 9.24
N GLU A 38 -0.36 -0.36 9.16
CA GLU A 38 0.95 0.19 9.50
C GLU A 38 1.35 1.35 8.57
N VAL A 39 1.07 1.24 7.26
CA VAL A 39 1.29 2.33 6.30
C VAL A 39 0.43 3.55 6.62
N MET A 40 -0.86 3.36 6.92
CA MET A 40 -1.76 4.46 7.27
C MET A 40 -1.31 5.18 8.55
N LEU A 41 -0.84 4.44 9.56
CA LEU A 41 -0.25 5.01 10.76
C LEU A 41 1.01 5.81 10.45
N HIS A 42 1.91 5.27 9.64
CA HIS A 42 3.14 5.96 9.24
C HIS A 42 2.85 7.27 8.49
N LEU A 43 1.90 7.26 7.55
CA LEU A 43 1.47 8.45 6.82
C LEU A 43 0.81 9.49 7.74
N LYS A 44 -0.01 9.05 8.70
CA LYS A 44 -0.62 9.94 9.69
C LYS A 44 0.44 10.64 10.54
N LEU A 45 1.45 9.89 10.99
CA LEU A 45 2.56 10.45 11.78
C LEU A 45 3.34 11.50 10.98
N ILE A 46 3.65 11.22 9.71
CA ILE A 46 4.31 12.19 8.82
C ILE A 46 3.47 13.46 8.69
N SER A 47 2.16 13.31 8.49
CA SER A 47 1.24 14.46 8.37
C SER A 47 1.08 15.28 9.64
N SER A 48 1.33 14.71 10.81
CA SER A 48 1.28 15.43 12.10
C SER A 48 2.61 16.08 12.49
N SER A 49 3.70 15.76 11.78
CA SER A 49 5.04 16.33 12.01
C SER A 49 5.44 17.41 11.00
N LEU A 50 4.56 17.69 10.03
CA LEU A 50 4.66 18.77 9.04
C LEU A 50 3.69 19.90 9.44
#